data_AF-A0A8S3HYI3-F1
#
_entry.id   AF-A0A8S3HYI3-F1
#
_cell.length_a   1.000
_cell.length_b   1.000
_cell.length_c   1.000
_cell.angle_alpha   90.00
_cell.angle_beta   90.00
_cell.angle_gamma   90.00
#
_symmetry.space_group_name_H-M   'P 1'
#
loop_
_entity.id
_entity.type
_entity.pdbx_description
1 polymer ?
#
loop_
_entity_poly.entity_id
_entity_poly.type
_entity_poly.pdbx_seq_one_letter_code
_entity_poly.pdbx_strand_id
1 'polypeptide(L)'
;MVIGAILERADPRDAVIIAPWRQEKSLHELPAGSAIGTSSTRRIAQLKLSYPKLTYKNIRGNMNTRWEKLSNPELGYDAMIVAVAGFQRLNWADRISEIIEPDRVLYAIGQGALGIECRHDDNDTIRMLSVLNHEPTVVCCVAERAFLRRIEGGCSIPNAVRTEYNGTGLTVNGILLNLDGSRYVKDQIENSNLTISMTTPIPSFLVSQTDDDLLLTDNDTQTHRINRKRKRAESNDDDTLLPQPETTAPISSPSATIETSPLLRHFAHV
;
A
#
# COMPACT_ATOMS: atom_id res chain seq x y z
N MET A 1 13.24 16.07 -2.35
CA MET A 1 12.65 15.86 -1.01
C MET A 1 12.80 14.39 -0.64
N VAL A 2 12.70 14.07 0.65
CA VAL A 2 12.79 12.70 1.19
C VAL A 2 11.93 12.59 2.45
N ILE A 3 11.34 11.43 2.72
CA ILE A 3 10.77 11.09 4.03
C ILE A 3 11.94 10.82 4.99
N GLY A 4 12.20 11.74 5.93
CA GLY A 4 13.27 11.63 6.92
C GLY A 4 12.91 10.74 8.12
N ALA A 5 11.62 10.62 8.45
CA ALA A 5 11.13 9.73 9.49
C ALA A 5 9.70 9.23 9.24
N ILE A 6 9.38 8.04 9.76
CA ILE A 6 8.02 7.50 9.85
C ILE A 6 7.73 7.10 11.31
N LEU A 7 6.76 7.77 11.92
CA LEU A 7 6.43 7.66 13.34
C LEU A 7 5.61 6.40 13.65
N GLU A 8 5.33 6.16 14.93
CA GLU A 8 4.42 5.10 15.39
C GLU A 8 3.04 5.16 14.68
N ARG A 9 2.52 3.99 14.31
CA ARG A 9 1.29 3.86 13.51
C ARG A 9 0.07 3.89 14.43
N ALA A 10 -0.78 4.90 14.28
CA ALA A 10 -2.14 4.83 14.81
C ALA A 10 -2.97 3.81 13.99
N ASP A 11 -4.12 3.36 14.52
CA ASP A 11 -4.89 2.26 13.93
C ASP A 11 -5.15 2.47 12.43
N PRO A 12 -4.62 1.58 11.56
CA PRO A 12 -4.67 1.76 10.11
C PRO A 12 -6.04 1.42 9.53
N ARG A 13 -6.96 0.81 10.28
CA ARG A 13 -8.24 0.29 9.77
C ARG A 13 -9.21 1.40 9.34
N ASP A 14 -10.20 0.99 8.56
CA ASP A 14 -11.36 1.84 8.25
C ASP A 14 -12.43 1.68 9.35
N ALA A 15 -13.22 2.73 9.57
CA ALA A 15 -14.30 2.74 10.56
C ALA A 15 -15.62 3.20 9.94
N VAL A 16 -16.71 2.65 10.46
CA VAL A 16 -18.10 3.00 10.17
C VAL A 16 -18.56 4.01 11.21
N ILE A 17 -19.11 5.12 10.74
CA ILE A 17 -19.85 6.08 11.57
C ILE A 17 -21.30 6.02 11.09
N ILE A 18 -22.18 5.38 11.86
CA ILE A 18 -23.63 5.39 11.60
C ILE A 18 -24.16 6.81 11.87
N ALA A 19 -25.16 7.25 11.11
CA ALA A 19 -25.71 8.59 11.26
C ALA A 19 -26.42 8.78 12.63
N PRO A 20 -26.29 9.95 13.31
CA PRO A 20 -26.84 10.15 14.67
C PRO A 20 -28.36 9.97 14.83
N TRP A 21 -29.12 9.99 13.72
CA TRP A 21 -30.56 9.80 13.69
C TRP A 21 -30.97 8.32 13.48
N ARG A 22 -30.00 7.42 13.27
CA ARG A 22 -30.19 5.98 13.11
C ARG A 22 -29.89 5.19 14.39
N GLN A 23 -30.43 3.98 14.50
CA GLN A 23 -30.31 3.13 15.69
C GLN A 23 -29.32 1.97 15.52
N GLU A 24 -28.99 1.62 14.28
CA GLU A 24 -28.01 0.60 13.94
C GLU A 24 -26.60 0.92 14.48
N LYS A 25 -25.72 -0.10 14.51
CA LYS A 25 -24.34 0.00 14.99
C LYS A 25 -23.31 -0.48 13.96
N SER A 26 -23.69 -1.38 13.04
CA SER A 26 -22.83 -1.91 11.97
C SER A 26 -23.38 -1.67 10.56
N LEU A 27 -22.52 -1.83 9.55
CA LEU A 27 -22.95 -1.90 8.14
C LEU A 27 -23.84 -3.11 7.84
N HIS A 28 -23.76 -4.17 8.66
CA HIS A 28 -24.54 -5.38 8.48
C HIS A 28 -26.02 -5.17 8.81
N GLU A 29 -26.32 -4.40 9.87
CA GLU A 29 -27.68 -4.08 10.31
C GLU A 29 -28.44 -3.19 9.32
N LEU A 30 -27.74 -2.31 8.58
CA LEU A 30 -28.38 -1.35 7.69
C LEU A 30 -29.29 -2.02 6.62
N PRO A 31 -30.53 -1.53 6.41
CA PRO A 31 -31.42 -2.00 5.37
C PRO A 31 -30.81 -1.91 3.96
N ALA A 32 -31.31 -2.73 3.04
CA ALA A 32 -30.97 -2.61 1.62
C ALA A 32 -31.32 -1.21 1.08
N GLY A 33 -30.49 -0.68 0.20
CA GLY A 33 -30.58 0.68 -0.33
C GLY A 33 -29.83 1.74 0.49
N SER A 34 -29.55 1.52 1.78
CA SER A 34 -28.95 2.52 2.67
C SER A 34 -27.65 3.12 2.11
N ALA A 35 -27.52 4.44 2.25
CA ALA A 35 -26.56 5.30 1.58
C ALA A 35 -25.30 5.57 2.43
N ILE A 36 -24.18 5.03 1.96
CA ILE A 36 -22.88 5.07 2.64
C ILE A 36 -22.01 6.21 2.06
N GLY A 37 -21.67 7.17 2.91
CA GLY A 37 -20.83 8.32 2.60
C GLY A 37 -19.35 7.95 2.46
N THR A 38 -18.84 7.93 1.23
CA THR A 38 -17.39 7.83 0.95
C THR A 38 -17.10 8.36 -0.46
N SER A 39 -15.94 9.01 -0.63
CA SER A 39 -15.40 9.42 -1.94
C SER A 39 -14.14 8.63 -2.33
N SER A 40 -13.83 7.54 -1.62
CA SER A 40 -12.66 6.70 -1.87
C SER A 40 -13.04 5.50 -2.74
N THR A 41 -12.46 5.39 -3.93
CA THR A 41 -12.66 4.27 -4.87
C THR A 41 -12.22 2.94 -4.24
N ARG A 42 -11.07 2.92 -3.52
CA ARG A 42 -10.62 1.80 -2.67
C ARG A 42 -11.72 1.27 -1.75
N ARG A 43 -12.39 2.16 -1.02
CA ARG A 43 -13.46 1.79 -0.08
C ARG A 43 -14.69 1.28 -0.83
N ILE A 44 -15.14 2.00 -1.85
CA ILE A 44 -16.35 1.65 -2.61
C ILE A 44 -16.22 0.27 -3.26
N ALA A 45 -15.09 -0.01 -3.92
CA ALA A 45 -14.88 -1.29 -4.61
C ALA A 45 -14.89 -2.49 -3.63
N GLN A 46 -14.18 -2.40 -2.49
CA GLN A 46 -14.17 -3.46 -1.49
C GLN A 46 -15.51 -3.60 -0.75
N LEU A 47 -16.15 -2.48 -0.39
CA LEU A 47 -17.44 -2.52 0.32
C LEU A 47 -18.56 -3.08 -0.55
N LYS A 48 -18.52 -2.91 -1.87
CA LYS A 48 -19.49 -3.55 -2.79
C LYS A 48 -19.38 -5.08 -2.81
N LEU A 49 -18.20 -5.65 -2.59
CA LEU A 49 -18.03 -7.10 -2.45
C LEU A 49 -18.68 -7.61 -1.16
N SER A 50 -18.40 -6.93 -0.04
CA SER A 50 -18.83 -7.37 1.30
C SER A 50 -20.27 -6.97 1.66
N TYR A 51 -20.82 -5.91 1.04
CA TYR A 51 -22.14 -5.34 1.35
C TYR A 51 -22.92 -4.90 0.09
N PRO A 52 -23.13 -5.77 -0.93
CA PRO A 52 -23.75 -5.41 -2.21
C PRO A 52 -25.19 -4.86 -2.11
N LYS A 53 -25.85 -5.00 -0.96
CA LYS A 53 -27.18 -4.41 -0.67
C LYS A 53 -27.16 -2.90 -0.42
N LEU A 54 -25.99 -2.26 -0.24
CA LEU A 54 -25.86 -0.86 0.15
C LEU A 54 -25.56 0.05 -1.06
N THR A 55 -25.91 1.33 -0.97
CA THR A 55 -25.57 2.34 -1.98
C THR A 55 -24.43 3.24 -1.49
N TYR A 56 -23.68 3.86 -2.41
CA TYR A 56 -22.48 4.64 -2.07
C TYR A 56 -22.54 6.05 -2.66
N LYS A 57 -22.40 7.08 -1.81
CA LYS A 57 -22.50 8.50 -2.19
C LYS A 57 -21.22 9.26 -1.83
N ASN A 58 -20.77 10.13 -2.75
CA ASN A 58 -19.57 10.96 -2.59
C ASN A 58 -19.72 12.00 -1.46
N ILE A 59 -19.25 11.68 -0.24
CA ILE A 59 -19.12 12.66 0.84
C ILE A 59 -17.76 13.38 0.78
N ARG A 60 -17.75 14.72 0.76
CA ARG A 60 -16.55 15.57 0.61
C ARG A 60 -16.57 16.79 1.55
N GLY A 61 -15.37 17.21 1.94
CA GLY A 61 -15.10 18.26 2.95
C GLY A 61 -13.96 17.85 3.89
N ASN A 62 -13.64 18.69 4.88
CA ASN A 62 -12.88 18.30 6.08
C ASN A 62 -13.74 17.39 6.99
N MET A 63 -13.27 17.02 8.18
CA MET A 63 -14.03 16.09 9.03
C MET A 63 -15.31 16.71 9.61
N ASN A 64 -15.28 17.99 10.00
CA ASN A 64 -16.44 18.72 10.51
C ASN A 64 -17.55 18.77 9.44
N THR A 65 -17.21 19.20 8.23
CA THR A 65 -18.15 19.25 7.09
C THR A 65 -18.68 17.87 6.66
N ARG A 66 -17.96 16.77 6.95
CA ARG A 66 -18.48 15.41 6.74
C ARG A 66 -19.43 14.99 7.86
N TRP A 67 -19.10 15.31 9.11
CA TRP A 67 -19.95 15.06 10.27
C TRP A 67 -21.27 15.84 10.19
N GLU A 68 -21.23 17.13 9.83
CA GLU A 68 -22.40 17.95 9.54
C GLU A 68 -23.30 17.31 8.47
N LYS A 69 -22.69 16.81 7.38
CA LYS A 69 -23.42 16.17 6.28
C LYS A 69 -24.03 14.81 6.64
N LEU A 70 -23.40 14.05 7.53
CA LEU A 70 -23.94 12.82 8.09
C LEU A 70 -25.08 13.10 9.09
N SER A 71 -24.94 14.17 9.86
CA SER A 71 -25.89 14.55 10.92
C SER A 71 -27.18 15.17 10.39
N ASN A 72 -27.24 15.50 9.09
CA ASN A 72 -28.41 16.09 8.45
C ASN A 72 -29.20 15.00 7.66
N PRO A 73 -30.41 14.60 8.12
CA PRO A 73 -31.22 13.59 7.43
C PRO A 73 -31.56 13.95 5.98
N GLU A 74 -31.79 15.24 5.68
CA GLU A 74 -32.19 15.73 4.34
C GLU A 74 -31.15 15.44 3.24
N LEU A 75 -29.90 15.17 3.63
CA LEU A 75 -28.84 14.80 2.69
C LEU A 75 -28.77 13.29 2.39
N GLY A 76 -29.53 12.47 3.14
CA GLY A 76 -29.65 11.03 2.95
C GLY A 76 -28.32 10.30 3.03
N TYR A 77 -27.61 10.42 4.16
CA TYR A 77 -26.46 9.59 4.49
C TYR A 77 -26.79 8.76 5.75
N ASP A 78 -26.82 7.45 5.61
CA ASP A 78 -27.13 6.51 6.69
C ASP A 78 -25.90 6.13 7.52
N ALA A 79 -24.73 6.18 6.88
CA ALA A 79 -23.43 6.04 7.50
C ALA A 79 -22.36 6.78 6.68
N MET A 80 -21.14 6.91 7.21
CA MET A 80 -19.95 7.25 6.42
C MET A 80 -18.74 6.40 6.82
N ILE A 81 -17.78 6.26 5.90
CA ILE A 81 -16.57 5.44 6.12
C ILE A 81 -15.34 6.34 6.25
N VAL A 82 -14.65 6.23 7.38
CA VAL A 82 -13.50 7.04 7.79
C VAL A 82 -12.30 6.14 8.09
N ALA A 83 -11.15 6.71 8.48
CA ALA A 83 -10.02 5.95 9.00
C ALA A 83 -9.97 6.10 10.52
N VAL A 84 -9.71 5.02 11.27
CA VAL A 84 -9.75 5.02 12.75
C VAL A 84 -8.78 6.07 13.32
N ALA A 85 -7.53 6.05 12.87
CA ALA A 85 -6.51 7.06 13.23
C ALA A 85 -6.95 8.52 13.01
N GLY A 86 -7.84 8.79 12.03
CA GLY A 86 -8.36 10.13 11.76
C GLY A 86 -9.38 10.60 12.79
N PHE A 87 -10.12 9.68 13.42
CA PHE A 87 -11.06 9.98 14.51
C PHE A 87 -10.35 10.01 15.87
N GLN A 88 -9.40 9.11 16.10
CA GLN A 88 -8.53 9.12 17.28
C GLN A 88 -7.79 10.46 17.43
N ARG A 89 -7.16 10.96 16.35
CA ARG A 89 -6.45 12.26 16.33
C ARG A 89 -7.34 13.50 16.52
N LEU A 90 -8.66 13.35 16.44
CA LEU A 90 -9.64 14.41 16.72
C LEU A 90 -10.31 14.25 18.10
N ASN A 91 -9.92 13.23 18.89
CA ASN A 91 -10.62 12.79 20.10
C ASN A 91 -12.10 12.46 19.86
N TRP A 92 -12.42 11.87 18.69
CA TRP A 92 -13.77 11.47 18.26
C TRP A 92 -13.99 9.94 18.26
N ALA A 93 -13.15 9.18 18.97
CA ALA A 93 -13.23 7.72 18.98
C ALA A 93 -14.56 7.17 19.54
N ASP A 94 -15.22 7.95 20.39
CA ASP A 94 -16.59 7.75 20.92
C ASP A 94 -17.66 7.63 19.82
N ARG A 95 -17.40 8.19 18.64
CA ARG A 95 -18.35 8.22 17.51
C ARG A 95 -18.22 7.02 16.57
N ILE A 96 -17.23 6.16 16.77
CA ILE A 96 -17.02 4.96 15.94
C ILE A 96 -18.07 3.92 16.30
N SER A 97 -18.83 3.45 15.31
CA SER A 97 -19.91 2.47 15.49
C SER A 97 -19.42 1.04 15.26
N GLU A 98 -18.62 0.83 14.22
CA GLU A 98 -17.94 -0.43 13.88
C GLU A 98 -16.54 -0.09 13.36
N ILE A 99 -15.50 -0.82 13.81
CA ILE A 99 -14.21 -0.84 13.12
C ILE A 99 -14.27 -2.00 12.12
N ILE A 100 -13.92 -1.74 10.86
CA ILE A 100 -13.99 -2.74 9.79
C ILE A 100 -12.70 -3.54 9.80
N GLU A 101 -12.81 -4.85 10.01
CA GLU A 101 -11.63 -5.71 10.08
C GLU A 101 -10.98 -5.96 8.70
N PRO A 102 -9.66 -6.22 8.65
CA PRO A 102 -8.89 -6.34 7.40
C PRO A 102 -9.26 -7.52 6.49
N ASP A 103 -10.02 -8.49 6.98
CA ASP A 103 -10.59 -9.57 6.17
C ASP A 103 -11.60 -9.02 5.15
N ARG A 104 -12.46 -8.07 5.60
CA ARG A 104 -13.53 -7.44 4.81
C ARG A 104 -13.07 -6.23 4.00
N VAL A 105 -12.20 -5.39 4.56
CA VAL A 105 -11.70 -4.16 3.91
C VAL A 105 -10.23 -3.92 4.27
N LEU A 106 -9.34 -4.13 3.31
CA LEU A 106 -7.94 -3.73 3.41
C LEU A 106 -7.81 -2.19 3.34
N TYR A 107 -6.83 -1.65 4.06
CA TYR A 107 -6.64 -0.20 4.24
C TYR A 107 -5.76 0.43 3.14
N ALA A 108 -5.61 1.76 3.16
CA ALA A 108 -4.76 2.45 2.18
C ALA A 108 -3.27 2.36 2.56
N ILE A 109 -2.40 2.44 1.55
CA ILE A 109 -0.96 2.63 1.70
C ILE A 109 -0.67 3.78 2.69
N GLY A 110 0.12 3.52 3.71
CA GLY A 110 0.48 4.46 4.78
C GLY A 110 -0.66 4.87 5.72
N GLN A 111 -1.87 4.29 5.62
CA GLN A 111 -2.99 4.67 6.48
C GLN A 111 -2.62 4.45 7.95
N GLY A 112 -2.91 5.42 8.81
CA GLY A 112 -2.53 5.41 10.23
C GLY A 112 -1.13 5.94 10.56
N ALA A 113 -0.18 5.89 9.62
CA ALA A 113 1.17 6.42 9.83
C ALA A 113 1.21 7.97 9.80
N LEU A 114 2.36 8.54 10.19
CA LEU A 114 2.76 9.91 9.90
C LEU A 114 4.21 9.88 9.39
N GLY A 115 4.45 10.48 8.22
CA GLY A 115 5.80 10.67 7.68
C GLY A 115 6.19 12.15 7.75
N ILE A 116 7.46 12.42 8.07
CA ILE A 116 8.03 13.78 8.05
C ILE A 116 8.89 13.90 6.80
N GLU A 117 8.60 14.90 5.96
CA GLU A 117 9.35 15.18 4.73
C GLU A 117 10.41 16.28 4.95
N CYS A 118 11.60 16.11 4.39
CA CYS A 118 12.69 17.07 4.43
C CYS A 118 13.46 17.13 3.09
N ARG A 119 14.50 17.97 3.03
CA ARG A 119 15.43 18.03 1.89
C ARG A 119 16.33 16.79 1.89
N HIS A 120 16.61 16.23 0.71
CA HIS A 120 17.37 14.97 0.56
C HIS A 120 18.87 15.11 0.83
N ASP A 121 19.35 16.36 0.81
CA ASP A 121 20.70 16.86 0.94
C ASP A 121 20.99 17.40 2.36
N ASP A 122 19.94 17.58 3.17
CA ASP A 122 19.99 18.10 4.53
C ASP A 122 20.25 16.96 5.54
N ASN A 123 21.50 16.48 5.52
CA ASN A 123 21.97 15.35 6.32
C ASN A 123 21.80 15.57 7.83
N ASP A 124 21.90 16.81 8.31
CA ASP A 124 21.70 17.13 9.72
C ASP A 124 20.23 17.04 10.11
N THR A 125 19.29 17.54 9.28
CA THR A 125 17.86 17.33 9.50
C THR A 125 17.50 15.85 9.41
N ILE A 126 18.04 15.10 8.46
CA ILE A 126 17.83 13.64 8.35
C ILE A 126 18.32 12.92 9.63
N ARG A 127 19.50 13.30 10.15
CA ARG A 127 20.04 12.76 11.41
C ARG A 127 19.15 13.12 12.61
N MET A 128 18.69 14.36 12.73
CA MET A 128 17.78 14.79 13.80
C MET A 128 16.41 14.11 13.74
N LEU A 129 15.87 13.88 12.53
CA LEU A 129 14.60 13.17 12.36
C LEU A 129 14.72 11.67 12.60
N SER A 130 15.88 11.07 12.40
CA SER A 130 16.04 9.61 12.43
C SER A 130 15.61 8.94 13.75
N VAL A 131 15.69 9.67 14.88
CA VAL A 131 15.25 9.22 16.21
C VAL A 131 13.73 9.09 16.38
N LEU A 132 12.95 9.63 15.45
CA LEU A 132 11.49 9.56 15.43
C LEU A 132 10.95 8.35 14.65
N ASN A 133 11.84 7.49 14.13
CA ASN A 133 11.45 6.29 13.39
C ASN A 133 10.94 5.20 14.33
N HIS A 134 9.71 4.73 14.09
CA HIS A 134 9.21 3.50 14.68
C HIS A 134 9.41 2.36 13.68
N GLU A 135 10.38 1.47 13.94
CA GLU A 135 10.79 0.41 13.00
C GLU A 135 9.60 -0.40 12.45
N PRO A 136 8.66 -0.94 13.25
CA PRO A 136 7.51 -1.67 12.71
C PRO A 136 6.66 -0.84 11.74
N THR A 137 6.54 0.48 11.94
CA THR A 137 5.85 1.35 10.97
C THR A 137 6.68 1.54 9.70
N VAL A 138 8.00 1.75 9.83
CA VAL A 138 8.91 1.92 8.68
C VAL A 138 8.86 0.69 7.79
N VAL A 139 9.07 -0.50 8.36
CA VAL A 139 9.08 -1.79 7.63
C VAL A 139 7.76 -2.01 6.90
N CYS A 140 6.62 -1.83 7.59
CA CYS A 140 5.30 -1.91 6.99
C CYS A 140 5.13 -0.91 5.84
N CYS A 141 5.36 0.39 6.08
CA CYS A 141 5.12 1.44 5.10
C CYS A 141 6.06 1.35 3.89
N VAL A 142 7.28 0.84 4.06
CA VAL A 142 8.21 0.53 2.97
C VAL A 142 7.63 -0.57 2.07
N ALA A 143 7.17 -1.67 2.64
CA ALA A 143 6.58 -2.78 1.88
C ALA A 143 5.27 -2.38 1.17
N GLU A 144 4.40 -1.61 1.82
CA GLU A 144 3.17 -1.07 1.20
C GLU A 144 3.49 -0.13 0.03
N ARG A 145 4.53 0.71 0.16
CA ARG A 145 4.98 1.60 -0.93
C ARG A 145 5.63 0.82 -2.08
N ALA A 146 6.37 -0.25 -1.78
CA ALA A 146 6.94 -1.14 -2.79
C ALA A 146 5.83 -1.86 -3.59
N PHE A 147 4.79 -2.37 -2.91
CA PHE A 147 3.58 -2.88 -3.55
C PHE A 147 2.95 -1.83 -4.48
N LEU A 148 2.73 -0.61 -3.98
CA LEU A 148 2.12 0.48 -4.76
C LEU A 148 2.92 0.84 -6.02
N ARG A 149 4.26 0.93 -5.92
CA ARG A 149 5.16 1.11 -7.07
C ARG A 149 4.98 -0.04 -8.07
N ARG A 150 4.99 -1.29 -7.60
CA ARG A 150 5.01 -2.48 -8.46
C ARG A 150 3.73 -2.68 -9.28
N ILE A 151 2.58 -2.22 -8.78
CA ILE A 151 1.29 -2.26 -9.50
C ILE A 151 1.04 -1.02 -10.39
N GLU A 152 2.02 -0.12 -10.53
CA GLU A 152 1.90 1.17 -11.23
C GLU A 152 0.69 2.00 -10.70
N GLY A 153 0.43 1.87 -9.40
CA GLY A 153 -0.85 2.23 -8.78
C GLY A 153 -1.00 3.72 -8.50
N GLY A 154 -1.51 4.48 -9.47
CA GLY A 154 -2.01 5.83 -9.23
C GLY A 154 -3.22 5.84 -8.28
N CYS A 155 -3.46 6.96 -7.58
CA CYS A 155 -4.57 7.14 -6.63
C CYS A 155 -5.98 6.90 -7.21
N SER A 156 -6.12 6.85 -8.54
CA SER A 156 -7.36 6.54 -9.24
C SER A 156 -7.73 5.04 -9.20
N ILE A 157 -6.74 4.15 -9.12
CA ILE A 157 -6.94 2.69 -9.20
C ILE A 157 -7.24 2.14 -7.80
N PRO A 158 -8.36 1.44 -7.57
CA PRO A 158 -8.67 0.80 -6.28
C PRO A 158 -7.61 -0.23 -5.88
N ASN A 159 -6.72 0.15 -4.97
CA ASN A 159 -5.73 -0.74 -4.37
C ASN A 159 -5.77 -0.62 -2.85
N ALA A 160 -5.43 -1.69 -2.14
CA ALA A 160 -5.40 -1.74 -0.69
C ALA A 160 -4.45 -2.80 -0.15
N VAL A 161 -4.09 -2.67 1.13
CA VAL A 161 -3.11 -3.51 1.83
C VAL A 161 -3.51 -3.84 3.27
N ARG A 162 -2.92 -4.89 3.82
CA ARG A 162 -2.66 -5.08 5.25
C ARG A 162 -1.23 -5.61 5.38
N THR A 163 -0.40 -4.90 6.13
CA THR A 163 0.90 -5.42 6.57
C THR A 163 0.89 -5.73 8.06
N GLU A 164 1.66 -6.73 8.44
CA GLU A 164 1.89 -7.10 9.83
C GLU A 164 3.36 -7.53 10.01
N TYR A 165 4.09 -6.87 10.89
CA TYR A 165 5.50 -7.14 11.19
C TYR A 165 5.65 -7.44 12.68
N ASN A 166 6.26 -8.58 13.00
CA ASN A 166 6.42 -9.07 14.38
C ASN A 166 7.87 -8.97 14.91
N GLY A 167 8.75 -8.25 14.20
CA GLY A 167 10.18 -8.12 14.52
C GLY A 167 11.09 -9.16 13.85
N THR A 168 10.53 -10.21 13.23
CA THR A 168 11.31 -11.25 12.51
C THR A 168 10.65 -11.76 11.22
N GLY A 169 9.37 -11.44 10.99
CA GLY A 169 8.64 -11.77 9.78
C GLY A 169 7.64 -10.67 9.43
N LEU A 170 7.31 -10.60 8.13
CA LEU A 170 6.40 -9.63 7.54
C LEU A 170 5.39 -10.36 6.65
N THR A 171 4.11 -10.23 6.98
CA THR A 171 3.00 -10.60 6.11
C THR A 171 2.50 -9.37 5.37
N VAL A 172 2.34 -9.46 4.05
CA VAL A 172 1.79 -8.42 3.17
C VAL A 172 0.59 -9.00 2.41
N ASN A 173 -0.62 -8.65 2.83
CA ASN A 173 -1.83 -8.84 2.03
C ASN A 173 -1.98 -7.65 1.08
N GLY A 174 -2.21 -7.91 -0.20
CA GLY A 174 -2.51 -6.89 -1.22
C GLY A 174 -3.80 -7.20 -1.98
N ILE A 175 -4.53 -6.17 -2.40
CA ILE A 175 -5.65 -6.30 -3.34
C ILE A 175 -5.64 -5.17 -4.36
N LEU A 176 -5.97 -5.51 -5.60
CA LEU A 176 -6.22 -4.60 -6.72
C LEU A 176 -7.62 -4.89 -7.26
N LEU A 177 -8.46 -3.86 -7.43
CA LEU A 177 -9.84 -4.00 -7.93
C LEU A 177 -10.13 -3.02 -9.07
N ASN A 178 -11.11 -3.36 -9.92
CA ASN A 178 -11.74 -2.38 -10.81
C ASN A 178 -12.66 -1.42 -10.03
N LEU A 179 -13.08 -0.31 -10.68
CA LEU A 179 -13.81 0.79 -10.03
C LEU A 179 -15.17 0.41 -9.43
N ASP A 180 -15.80 -0.68 -9.89
CA ASP A 180 -17.05 -1.18 -9.35
C ASP A 180 -16.90 -2.38 -8.40
N GLY A 181 -15.69 -2.93 -8.25
CA GLY A 181 -15.39 -4.09 -7.40
C GLY A 181 -15.69 -5.47 -8.02
N SER A 182 -16.31 -5.55 -9.20
CA SER A 182 -16.70 -6.82 -9.83
C SER A 182 -15.55 -7.71 -10.29
N ARG A 183 -14.34 -7.14 -10.43
CA ARG A 183 -13.10 -7.88 -10.73
C ARG A 183 -12.00 -7.42 -9.79
N TYR A 184 -11.32 -8.37 -9.15
CA TYR A 184 -10.16 -8.10 -8.31
C TYR A 184 -9.11 -9.21 -8.40
N VAL A 185 -7.89 -8.87 -7.99
CA VAL A 185 -6.82 -9.82 -7.65
C VAL A 185 -6.43 -9.54 -6.20
N LYS A 186 -6.50 -10.54 -5.33
CA LYS A 186 -6.07 -10.50 -3.93
C LYS A 186 -5.01 -11.58 -3.74
N ASP A 187 -3.89 -11.22 -3.09
CA ASP A 187 -2.76 -12.13 -2.87
C ASP A 187 -2.06 -11.81 -1.54
N GLN A 188 -1.23 -12.74 -1.05
CA GLN A 188 -0.46 -12.60 0.18
C GLN A 188 0.98 -13.06 -0.02
N ILE A 189 1.94 -12.21 0.35
CA ILE A 189 3.34 -12.61 0.58
C ILE A 189 3.56 -12.73 2.08
N GLU A 190 4.30 -13.74 2.51
CA GLU A 190 4.88 -13.81 3.85
C GLU A 190 6.39 -14.03 3.73
N ASN A 191 7.18 -13.23 4.42
CA ASN A 191 8.61 -13.49 4.60
C ASN A 191 8.85 -13.78 6.09
N SER A 192 9.55 -14.88 6.36
CA SER A 192 9.96 -15.31 7.70
C SER A 192 11.48 -15.28 7.79
N ASN A 193 12.02 -14.72 8.88
CA ASN A 193 13.45 -14.46 9.13
C ASN A 193 14.02 -13.19 8.47
N LEU A 194 13.21 -12.13 8.35
CA LEU A 194 13.71 -10.79 8.04
C LEU A 194 14.67 -10.29 9.14
N THR A 195 15.88 -9.93 8.75
CA THR A 195 16.85 -9.22 9.61
C THR A 195 17.01 -7.80 9.07
N ILE A 196 16.57 -6.80 9.83
CA ILE A 196 16.53 -5.39 9.39
C ILE A 196 17.43 -4.54 10.29
N SER A 197 18.50 -3.97 9.72
CA SER A 197 19.41 -3.10 10.45
C SER A 197 19.04 -1.63 10.26
N MET A 198 18.35 -1.05 11.24
CA MET A 198 17.99 0.38 11.27
C MET A 198 19.16 1.32 11.65
N THR A 199 20.40 0.89 11.42
CA THR A 199 21.62 1.65 11.78
C THR A 199 21.93 2.83 10.84
N THR A 200 21.22 2.93 9.73
CA THR A 200 21.21 4.09 8.82
C THR A 200 19.85 4.80 8.84
N PRO A 201 19.79 6.13 8.60
CA PRO A 201 18.52 6.78 8.27
C PRO A 201 17.87 6.08 7.05
N ILE A 202 16.53 6.14 6.94
CA ILE A 202 15.75 5.37 5.94
C ILE A 202 16.45 5.45 4.57
N PRO A 203 16.99 4.32 4.05
CA PRO A 203 17.85 4.36 2.87
C PRO A 203 17.20 5.08 1.69
N SER A 204 17.95 5.99 1.08
CA SER A 204 17.43 6.94 0.09
C SER A 204 16.76 6.27 -1.12
N PHE A 205 17.15 5.05 -1.49
CA PHE A 205 16.50 4.26 -2.55
C PHE A 205 15.07 3.79 -2.21
N LEU A 206 14.76 3.57 -0.93
CA LEU A 206 13.39 3.28 -0.49
C LEU A 206 12.47 4.50 -0.68
N VAL A 207 13.05 5.69 -0.75
CA VAL A 207 12.35 6.97 -0.61
C VAL A 207 12.46 7.87 -1.85
N SER A 208 13.39 7.61 -2.76
CA SER A 208 13.46 8.19 -4.10
C SER A 208 12.13 8.00 -4.86
N GLN A 209 11.81 8.93 -5.77
CA GLN A 209 10.75 8.72 -6.76
C GLN A 209 11.29 8.08 -8.05
N THR A 210 12.53 7.61 -8.02
CA THR A 210 13.28 7.09 -9.16
C THR A 210 13.89 5.73 -8.83
N ASP A 211 13.58 4.79 -9.71
CA ASP A 211 14.27 3.53 -10.00
C ASP A 211 14.24 2.41 -8.94
N ASP A 212 14.67 1.23 -9.39
CA ASP A 212 14.25 -0.10 -8.95
C ASP A 212 15.10 -0.74 -7.82
N ASP A 213 14.80 -2.02 -7.54
CA ASP A 213 15.50 -2.97 -6.66
C ASP A 213 15.44 -2.69 -5.14
N LEU A 214 14.34 -3.13 -4.55
CA LEU A 214 14.24 -3.42 -3.12
C LEU A 214 14.71 -4.87 -2.87
N LEU A 215 16.02 -5.06 -2.74
CA LEU A 215 16.63 -6.37 -2.49
C LEU A 215 16.31 -6.91 -1.09
N LEU A 216 15.28 -7.76 -1.00
CA LEU A 216 15.09 -8.69 0.11
C LEU A 216 15.87 -9.97 -0.20
N THR A 217 16.87 -10.29 0.62
CA THR A 217 17.72 -11.48 0.43
C THR A 217 17.24 -12.62 1.32
N ASP A 218 16.51 -13.57 0.74
CA ASP A 218 16.27 -14.88 1.36
C ASP A 218 17.58 -15.70 1.33
N ASN A 219 17.84 -16.44 2.41
CA ASN A 219 19.16 -17.04 2.66
C ASN A 219 19.24 -18.55 2.37
N ASP A 220 18.16 -19.15 1.83
CA ASP A 220 18.05 -20.59 1.59
C ASP A 220 17.95 -20.95 0.09
N THR A 221 18.58 -22.07 -0.27
CA THR A 221 18.93 -22.37 -1.68
C THR A 221 18.03 -23.42 -2.31
N GLN A 222 17.53 -23.17 -3.53
CA GLN A 222 17.44 -24.22 -4.54
C GLN A 222 17.41 -23.68 -5.98
N THR A 223 18.02 -24.41 -6.92
CA THR A 223 18.31 -23.93 -8.28
C THR A 223 17.63 -24.80 -9.34
N HIS A 224 16.75 -24.20 -10.14
CA HIS A 224 16.30 -24.75 -11.41
C HIS A 224 16.48 -23.74 -12.55
N ARG A 225 16.70 -24.25 -13.77
CA ARG A 225 17.28 -23.50 -14.89
C ARG A 225 16.57 -23.84 -16.19
N ILE A 226 15.76 -22.92 -16.72
CA ILE A 226 15.06 -23.09 -18.01
C ILE A 226 15.32 -21.88 -18.93
N ASN A 227 15.78 -22.15 -20.15
CA ASN A 227 16.17 -21.12 -21.11
C ASN A 227 14.95 -20.43 -21.77
N ARG A 228 14.89 -19.10 -21.77
CA ARG A 228 14.01 -18.32 -22.66
C ARG A 228 14.70 -18.09 -24.01
N LYS A 229 14.33 -18.86 -25.04
CA LYS A 229 14.60 -18.48 -26.44
C LYS A 229 13.85 -17.19 -26.77
N ARG A 230 14.56 -16.06 -26.93
CA ARG A 230 13.98 -14.88 -27.61
C ARG A 230 13.85 -15.20 -29.10
N LYS A 231 12.64 -15.02 -29.65
CA LYS A 231 12.40 -15.00 -31.10
C LYS A 231 11.98 -13.57 -31.47
N ARG A 232 12.82 -12.86 -32.21
CA ARG A 232 12.45 -11.64 -32.95
C ARG A 232 13.09 -11.74 -34.34
N ALA A 233 12.39 -11.22 -35.35
CA ALA A 233 12.73 -11.43 -36.76
C ALA A 233 13.93 -10.60 -37.20
N GLU A 234 14.50 -10.97 -38.35
CA GLU A 234 15.61 -10.24 -38.97
C GLU A 234 15.18 -8.88 -39.55
N SER A 235 16.12 -7.93 -39.49
CA SER A 235 16.37 -6.99 -40.59
C SER A 235 17.80 -6.47 -40.44
N ASN A 236 18.59 -6.60 -41.50
CA ASN A 236 19.95 -6.04 -41.60
C ASN A 236 19.86 -4.51 -41.88
N ASP A 237 20.93 -3.72 -42.03
CA ASP A 237 22.40 -3.93 -42.09
C ASP A 237 23.08 -3.04 -40.99
N ASP A 238 24.37 -2.72 -40.91
CA ASP A 238 25.55 -2.81 -41.80
C ASP A 238 26.88 -2.84 -40.99
N ASP A 239 28.02 -2.80 -41.68
CA ASP A 239 29.40 -3.04 -41.22
C ASP A 239 30.12 -1.86 -40.49
N THR A 240 31.03 -2.16 -39.54
CA THR A 240 32.47 -1.72 -39.56
C THR A 240 33.31 -2.19 -38.35
N LEU A 241 34.63 -2.38 -38.59
CA LEU A 241 35.70 -2.87 -37.70
C LEU A 241 36.71 -1.73 -37.36
N LEU A 242 37.67 -1.72 -36.42
CA LEU A 242 38.31 -2.57 -35.36
C LEU A 242 39.16 -1.55 -34.48
N PRO A 243 40.01 -1.88 -33.46
CA PRO A 243 40.21 -3.07 -32.63
C PRO A 243 40.16 -2.79 -31.09
N GLN A 244 40.57 -3.76 -30.25
CA GLN A 244 40.74 -3.66 -28.78
C GLN A 244 42.23 -3.66 -28.35
N PRO A 245 42.58 -3.07 -27.19
CA PRO A 245 43.73 -3.47 -26.37
C PRO A 245 43.29 -4.27 -25.11
N GLU A 246 44.24 -4.91 -24.42
CA GLU A 246 43.97 -6.06 -23.54
C GLU A 246 43.82 -5.78 -22.02
N THR A 247 43.08 -6.70 -21.37
CA THR A 247 43.20 -7.14 -19.95
C THR A 247 43.18 -6.11 -18.80
N THR A 248 42.07 -6.12 -18.06
CA THR A 248 42.09 -6.55 -16.64
C THR A 248 40.91 -7.50 -16.40
N ALA A 249 41.05 -8.45 -15.46
CA ALA A 249 40.05 -9.49 -15.24
C ALA A 249 38.87 -8.99 -14.36
N PRO A 250 37.60 -9.13 -14.79
CA PRO A 250 36.47 -8.78 -13.94
C PRO A 250 36.31 -9.79 -12.80
N ILE A 251 36.30 -9.29 -11.56
CA ILE A 251 35.95 -10.09 -10.38
C ILE A 251 34.48 -10.51 -10.53
N SER A 252 34.21 -11.81 -10.43
CA SER A 252 32.87 -12.38 -10.63
C SER A 252 31.92 -12.01 -9.49
N SER A 253 31.10 -10.98 -9.70
CA SER A 253 29.93 -10.72 -8.86
C SER A 253 28.84 -11.77 -9.11
N PRO A 254 28.20 -12.33 -8.07
CA PRO A 254 27.15 -13.32 -8.25
C PRO A 254 25.88 -12.67 -8.79
N SER A 255 25.65 -12.77 -10.11
CA SER A 255 24.44 -12.28 -10.77
C SER A 255 23.23 -13.18 -10.45
N ALA A 256 22.66 -13.02 -9.25
CA ALA A 256 21.49 -13.75 -8.78
C ALA A 256 20.18 -13.17 -9.35
N THR A 257 19.88 -13.45 -10.62
CA THR A 257 18.56 -13.15 -11.20
C THR A 257 17.51 -14.13 -10.65
N ILE A 258 16.85 -13.75 -9.55
CA ILE A 258 15.73 -14.52 -8.98
C ILE A 258 14.53 -14.48 -9.95
N GLU A 259 13.82 -15.60 -10.09
CA GLU A 259 12.68 -15.69 -11.00
C GLU A 259 11.53 -14.75 -10.60
N THR A 260 10.75 -14.30 -11.59
CA THR A 260 9.56 -13.47 -11.37
C THR A 260 8.57 -14.18 -10.44
N SER A 261 8.32 -13.58 -9.27
CA SER A 261 7.30 -13.98 -8.29
C SER A 261 5.95 -14.33 -8.96
N PRO A 262 5.17 -15.31 -8.42
CA PRO A 262 3.87 -15.71 -8.96
C PRO A 262 2.94 -14.55 -9.32
N LEU A 263 2.92 -13.49 -8.52
CA LEU A 263 2.24 -12.20 -8.77
C LEU A 263 2.38 -11.74 -10.23
N LEU A 264 3.61 -11.73 -10.76
CA LEU A 264 3.92 -11.17 -12.07
C LEU A 264 3.43 -12.02 -13.26
N ARG A 265 3.11 -13.31 -13.04
CA ARG A 265 2.56 -14.15 -14.11
C ARG A 265 1.08 -13.89 -14.36
N HIS A 266 0.37 -13.25 -13.43
CA HIS A 266 -1.06 -12.95 -13.57
C HIS A 266 -1.32 -11.52 -14.08
N PHE A 267 -0.54 -10.52 -13.62
CA PHE A 267 -0.73 -9.13 -14.03
C PHE A 267 -0.25 -8.79 -15.46
N ALA A 268 0.51 -9.67 -16.12
CA ALA A 268 1.02 -9.43 -17.49
C ALA A 268 0.00 -9.73 -18.62
N HIS A 269 -1.24 -10.11 -18.28
CA HIS A 269 -2.24 -10.64 -19.22
C HIS A 269 -3.68 -10.14 -18.95
N VAL A 270 -3.83 -8.91 -18.42
CA VAL A 270 -5.13 -8.24 -18.19
C VAL A 270 -5.15 -6.85 -18.81
#